data_AF-A0A6B3GQH1-F1
#
_entry.id   AF-A0A6B3GQH1-F1
#
_cell.length_a   1.000
_cell.length_b   1.000
_cell.length_c   1.000
_cell.angle_alpha   90.00
_cell.angle_beta   90.00
_cell.angle_gamma   90.00
#
_symmetry.space_group_name_H-M   'P 1'
#
loop_
_entity.id
_entity.type
_entity.pdbx_description
1 polymer ?
#
loop_
_entity_poly.entity_id
_entity_poly.type
_entity_poly.pdbx_seq_one_letter_code
_entity_poly.pdbx_strand_id
1 'polypeptide(L)' 'MTFEIRIICDPDDADRVRDKVAEAFRVGTARQYPTRDRMRVRLYITAEHHDPDAQRKPNA' A
#
# COMPACT_ATOMS: atom_id res chain seq x y z
N MET A 1 6.92 -12.06 -5.01
CA MET A 1 6.49 -12.55 -3.67
C MET A 1 5.48 -11.56 -3.10
N THR A 2 4.42 -12.02 -2.42
CA THR A 2 3.40 -11.14 -1.82
C THR A 2 3.68 -10.86 -0.34
N PHE A 3 3.25 -9.71 0.15
CA PHE A 3 3.30 -9.32 1.56
C PHE A 3 2.16 -8.37 1.91
N GLU A 4 1.91 -8.18 3.21
CA GLU A 4 0.80 -7.36 3.71
C GLU A 4 1.31 -6.08 4.36
N ILE A 5 0.69 -4.95 4.02
CA ILE A 5 0.95 -3.63 4.60
C ILE A 5 -0.27 -3.22 5.43
N ARG A 6 -0.02 -2.79 6.68
CA ARG A 6 -1.04 -2.27 7.59
C ARG A 6 -0.67 -0.86 8.04
N ILE A 7 -1.52 0.10 7.73
CA ILE A 7 -1.30 1.51 8.06
C ILE A 7 -2.47 2.01 8.90
N ILE A 8 -2.19 2.74 9.97
CA ILE A 8 -3.20 3.48 10.73
C ILE A 8 -2.96 4.97 10.48
N CYS A 9 -3.95 5.66 9.95
CA CYS A 9 -3.87 7.08 9.60
C CYS A 9 -5.18 7.80 9.94
N ASP A 10 -5.16 9.13 9.84
CA ASP A 10 -6.37 9.93 9.89
C ASP A 10 -7.30 9.56 8.70
N PRO A 11 -8.64 9.54 8.87
CA PRO A 11 -9.55 9.27 7.78
C PRO A 11 -9.33 10.16 6.55
N ASP A 12 -8.97 11.43 6.75
CA ASP A 12 -8.77 12.40 5.66
C ASP A 12 -7.49 12.15 4.86
N ASP A 13 -6.53 11.42 5.44
CA ASP A 13 -5.26 11.05 4.79
C ASP A 13 -5.32 9.71 4.05
N ALA A 14 -6.41 8.93 4.19
CA ALA A 14 -6.47 7.54 3.76
C ALA A 14 -6.18 7.34 2.26
N ASP A 15 -6.78 8.16 1.41
CA ASP A 15 -6.56 8.09 -0.05
C ASP A 15 -5.13 8.46 -0.42
N ARG A 16 -4.60 9.55 0.16
CA ARG A 16 -3.24 10.01 -0.10
C ARG A 16 -2.20 8.96 0.31
N VAL A 17 -2.39 8.33 1.46
CA VAL A 17 -1.52 7.26 1.95
C VAL A 17 -1.56 6.05 1.01
N ARG A 18 -2.77 5.61 0.60
CA ARG A 18 -2.93 4.51 -0.35
C ARG A 18 -2.17 4.79 -1.65
N ASP A 19 -2.34 5.98 -2.21
CA ASP A 19 -1.73 6.34 -3.50
C ASP A 19 -0.20 6.34 -3.41
N LYS A 20 0.37 6.84 -2.32
CA LYS A 20 1.82 6.77 -2.10
C LYS A 20 2.35 5.34 -1.91
N VAL A 21 1.57 4.44 -1.33
CA VAL A 21 1.94 3.02 -1.28
C VAL A 21 1.91 2.39 -2.67
N ALA A 22 0.91 2.75 -3.50
CA ALA A 22 0.78 2.25 -4.86
C ALA A 22 1.88 2.75 -5.82
N GLU A 23 2.52 3.89 -5.52
CA GLU A 23 3.71 4.34 -6.24
C GLU A 23 4.93 3.43 -5.99
N ALA A 24 5.05 2.85 -4.80
CA ALA A 24 6.20 2.03 -4.41
C ALA A 24 6.02 0.53 -4.72
N PHE A 25 4.79 0.04 -4.67
CA PHE A 25 4.48 -1.39 -4.82
C PHE A 25 3.29 -1.61 -5.75
N ARG A 26 3.28 -2.76 -6.44
CA ARG A 26 2.05 -3.24 -7.07
C ARG A 26 1.10 -3.69 -5.96
N VAL A 27 -0.01 -2.98 -5.80
CA VAL A 27 -0.98 -3.24 -4.72
C VAL A 27 -2.35 -3.58 -5.26
N GLY A 28 -3.07 -4.41 -4.51
CA GLY A 28 -4.50 -4.64 -4.72
C GLY A 28 -5.37 -3.58 -4.05
N THR A 29 -6.69 -3.74 -4.13
CA THR A 29 -7.65 -2.85 -3.48
C THR A 29 -7.41 -2.81 -1.96
N ALA A 30 -7.22 -1.61 -1.42
CA ALA A 30 -7.08 -1.40 0.01
C ALA A 30 -8.42 -1.63 0.72
N ARG A 31 -8.42 -2.42 1.80
CA ARG A 31 -9.56 -2.54 2.71
C ARG A 31 -9.39 -1.56 3.86
N GLN A 32 -10.44 -0.82 4.18
CA GLN A 32 -10.43 0.20 5.24
C GLN A 32 -11.39 -0.18 6.36
N TYR A 33 -10.90 -0.12 7.60
CA TYR A 33 -11.71 -0.35 8.79
C TYR A 33 -11.43 0.74 9.83
N PRO A 34 -12.44 1.25 10.56
CA PRO A 34 -12.20 2.16 11.67
C PRO A 34 -11.41 1.47 12.78
N THR A 35 -10.55 2.22 13.47
CA THR A 35 -9.95 1.77 14.73
C THR A 35 -11.01 1.65 15.83
N ARG A 36 -10.68 0.99 16.94
CA ARG A 36 -11.62 0.76 18.06
C ARG A 36 -12.21 2.05 18.62
N ASP A 37 -11.43 3.12 18.63
CA ASP A 37 -11.81 4.48 19.06
C ASP A 37 -12.54 5.28 17.96
N ARG A 38 -12.61 4.78 16.73
CA ARG A 38 -13.17 5.42 15.52
C ARG A 38 -12.54 6.76 15.13
N MET A 39 -11.43 7.14 15.75
CA MET A 39 -10.73 8.39 15.43
C MET A 39 -9.79 8.25 14.25
N ARG A 40 -9.41 7.01 13.89
CA ARG A 40 -8.48 6.70 12.82
C ARG A 40 -9.02 5.56 11.98
N VAL A 41 -8.40 5.36 10.84
CA VAL A 41 -8.70 4.26 9.94
C VAL A 41 -7.48 3.38 9.79
N ARG A 42 -7.72 2.09 9.65
CA ARG A 42 -6.72 1.08 9.35
C ARG A 42 -6.91 0.61 7.92
N LEU A 43 -5.86 0.80 7.12
CA LEU A 43 -5.75 0.26 5.77
C LEU A 43 -5.06 -1.10 5.82
N TYR A 44 -5.66 -2.08 5.17
CA TYR A 44 -5.08 -3.39 4.89
C TYR A 44 -4.85 -3.51 3.39
N ILE A 45 -3.58 -3.62 3.01
CA ILE A 45 -3.14 -3.62 1.61
C ILE A 45 -2.31 -4.87 1.37
N THR A 46 -2.71 -5.67 0.40
CA THR A 46 -1.87 -6.74 -0.15
C THR A 46 -0.97 -6.13 -1.22
N ALA A 47 0.34 -6.32 -1.05
CA ALA A 47 1.37 -5.80 -1.94
C ALA A 47 2.15 -6.96 -2.56
N GLU A 48 2.57 -6.78 -3.80
CA GLU A 48 3.50 -7.64 -4.50
C GLU A 48 4.87 -6.96 -4.54
N HIS A 49 5.90 -7.72 -4.19
CA HIS A 49 7.28 -7.31 -4.39
C HIS A 49 7.54 -7.24 -5.90
N HIS A 50 7.76 -6.03 -6.41
CA HIS A 50 8.31 -5.86 -7.74
C HIS A 50 9.79 -6.22 -7.68
N ASP A 51 10.24 -7.20 -8.47
CA ASP A 51 11.66 -7.53 -8.58
C ASP A 51 12.38 -6.39 -9.31
N PRO A 52 13.22 -5.59 -8.65
CA PRO A 52 13.87 -4.43 -9.27
C PRO A 52 14.83 -4.84 -10.40
N ASP A 53 15.35 -6.07 -10.41
CA ASP A 53 16.22 -6.56 -11.49
C ASP A 53 15.45 -6.84 -12.79
N ALA A 54 14.13 -7.03 -12.75
CA ALA A 54 13.30 -7.20 -13.94
C ALA A 54 13.17 -5.92 -14.79
N GLN A 55 13.45 -4.74 -14.22
CA GLN A 55 13.43 -3.45 -14.94
C GLN A 55 14.79 -3.06 -15.53
N ARG A 56 15.88 -3.76 -15.20
CA ARG A 56 17.18 -3.53 -15.83
C ARG A 56 17.21 -4.22 -17.19
N LYS A 57 16.58 -3.60 -18.19
CA LYS A 57 16.84 -3.96 -19.60
C LYS A 57 18.35 -3.81 -19.82
N PRO A 58 19.08 -4.83 -20.29
CA PRO A 58 20.46 -4.63 -20.71
C PRO A 58 20.41 -3.64 -21.88
N ASN A 59 21.03 -2.47 -21.71
CA ASN A 59 21.31 -1.61 -22.86
C ASN A 59 22.16 -2.43 -23.84
N ALA A 60 21.63 -2.58 -25.04
CA ALA A 60 22.31 -3.18 -26.19
C ALA A 60 23.50 -2.34 -26.62
#